data_AF-A0A3M6I3Y4-F1
#
_entry.id   AF-A0A3M6I3Y4-F1
#
_cell.length_a   1.000
_cell.length_b   1.000
_cell.length_c   1.000
_cell.angle_alpha   90.00
_cell.angle_beta   90.00
_cell.angle_gamma   90.00
#
_symmetry.space_group_name_H-M   'P 1'
#
loop_
_entity.id
_entity.type
_entity.pdbx_description
1 polymer ?
#
loop_
_entity_poly.entity_id
_entity_poly.type
_entity_poly.pdbx_seq_one_letter_code
_entity_poly.pdbx_strand_id
1 'polypeptide(L)'
;MRRALLFAFALLALPAVQAADLQPFSASYTADWKQLPMSGTAERSLEAGANGTWTLSFKASMMIASLTEVSTLKVDKETLLPQTYSFERSGLGKSKKVDLAFDWNTKFVTGTDRGDAIKLPLNRGILDKSTYQLALQHDIADGKKSMSYQVVDGDEVDTYDFRVLGSEKVTTKTGQVDAIKVERVRD
;
A
#
# COMPACT_ATOMS: atom_id res chain seq x y z
N MET A 1 -29.71 53.93 30.96
CA MET A 1 -29.60 52.52 31.40
C MET A 1 -28.76 51.77 30.38
N ARG A 2 -27.49 51.46 30.71
CA ARG A 2 -26.51 50.84 29.80
C ARG A 2 -26.75 49.32 29.76
N ARG A 3 -27.03 48.76 28.58
CA ARG A 3 -27.08 47.32 28.35
C ARG A 3 -25.71 46.85 27.85
N ALA A 4 -25.00 46.07 28.66
CA ALA A 4 -23.80 45.35 28.23
C ALA A 4 -24.23 44.02 27.60
N LEU A 5 -23.86 43.78 26.35
CA LEU A 5 -23.96 42.48 25.68
C LEU A 5 -22.62 41.77 25.85
N LEU A 6 -22.61 40.70 26.64
CA LEU A 6 -21.50 39.75 26.73
C LEU A 6 -21.66 38.73 25.59
N PHE A 7 -20.75 38.76 24.62
CA PHE A 7 -20.59 37.69 23.64
C PHE A 7 -19.73 36.57 24.24
N ALA A 8 -20.33 35.43 24.52
CA ALA A 8 -19.61 34.22 24.90
C ALA A 8 -19.05 33.55 23.63
N PHE A 9 -17.73 33.59 23.47
CA PHE A 9 -17.03 32.88 22.40
C PHE A 9 -16.82 31.43 22.86
N ALA A 10 -17.71 30.53 22.45
CA ALA A 10 -17.49 29.10 22.62
C ALA A 10 -16.41 28.66 21.60
N LEU A 11 -15.17 28.47 22.07
CA LEU A 11 -14.17 27.74 21.30
C LEU A 11 -14.66 26.30 21.11
N LEU A 12 -15.15 26.00 19.91
CA LEU A 12 -15.28 24.64 19.43
C LEU A 12 -13.87 24.05 19.34
N ALA A 13 -13.50 23.25 20.34
CA ALA A 13 -12.36 22.35 20.24
C ALA A 13 -12.70 21.33 19.15
N LEU A 14 -12.25 21.59 17.92
CA LEU A 14 -12.26 20.59 16.87
C LEU A 14 -11.43 19.41 17.36
N PRO A 15 -11.95 18.18 17.35
CA PRO A 15 -11.10 17.03 17.58
C PRO A 15 -10.04 17.06 16.47
N ALA A 16 -8.78 17.20 16.86
CA ALA A 16 -7.69 16.93 15.94
C ALA A 16 -7.84 15.45 15.57
N VAL A 17 -8.39 15.18 14.38
CA VAL A 17 -8.32 13.87 13.76
C VAL A 17 -6.83 13.67 13.49
N GLN A 18 -6.18 13.00 14.43
CA GLN A 18 -4.77 12.67 14.35
C GLN A 18 -4.69 11.59 13.27
N ALA A 19 -4.10 11.93 12.12
CA ALA A 19 -3.82 10.95 11.08
C ALA A 19 -3.10 9.76 11.72
N ALA A 20 -3.56 8.55 11.43
CA ALA A 20 -3.00 7.36 12.05
C ALA A 20 -1.58 7.15 11.50
N ASP A 21 -0.58 7.38 12.35
CA ASP A 21 0.82 7.07 12.03
C ASP A 21 0.96 5.61 11.60
N LEU A 22 1.81 5.33 10.60
CA LEU A 22 2.12 3.96 10.20
C LEU A 22 2.55 3.13 11.42
N GLN A 23 1.95 1.96 11.56
CA GLN A 23 2.28 1.00 12.61
C GLN A 23 2.94 -0.23 12.00
N PRO A 24 4.02 -0.76 12.61
CA PRO A 24 4.59 -2.03 12.19
C PRO A 24 3.57 -3.16 12.31
N PHE A 25 3.60 -4.10 11.37
CA PHE A 25 2.75 -5.29 11.43
C PHE A 25 3.43 -6.50 10.79
N SER A 26 2.90 -7.68 11.10
CA SER A 26 3.13 -8.91 10.34
C SER A 26 1.82 -9.67 10.17
N ALA A 27 1.63 -10.27 9.00
CA ALA A 27 0.48 -11.10 8.66
C ALA A 27 0.94 -12.33 7.88
N SER A 28 0.45 -13.50 8.28
CA SER A 28 0.73 -14.77 7.61
C SER A 28 -0.53 -15.30 6.93
N TYR A 29 -0.36 -15.85 5.73
CA TYR A 29 -1.42 -16.35 4.88
C TYR A 29 -1.10 -17.78 4.43
N THR A 30 -2.15 -18.54 4.13
CA THR A 30 -2.04 -19.82 3.44
C THR A 30 -2.89 -19.81 2.19
N ALA A 31 -2.34 -20.32 1.10
CA ALA A 31 -3.04 -20.49 -0.15
C ALA A 31 -3.18 -21.98 -0.44
N ASP A 32 -4.42 -22.47 -0.47
CA ASP A 32 -4.72 -23.87 -0.75
C ASP A 32 -5.27 -23.99 -2.18
N TRP A 33 -4.56 -24.71 -3.05
CA TRP A 33 -5.06 -24.95 -4.40
C TRP A 33 -6.04 -26.13 -4.36
N LYS A 34 -7.35 -25.88 -4.35
CA LYS A 34 -8.36 -26.94 -4.17
C LYS A 34 -8.30 -28.12 -5.16
N GLN A 35 -7.69 -27.94 -6.34
CA GLN A 35 -7.67 -28.95 -7.41
C GLN A 35 -6.40 -29.84 -7.42
N LEU A 36 -5.35 -29.46 -6.70
CA LEU A 36 -4.11 -30.22 -6.60
C LEU A 36 -3.66 -30.20 -5.13
N PRO A 37 -3.07 -31.26 -4.57
CA PRO A 37 -2.65 -31.29 -3.16
C PRO A 37 -1.40 -30.43 -2.92
N MET A 38 -1.50 -29.14 -3.21
CA MET A 38 -0.46 -28.15 -3.11
C MET A 38 -0.98 -26.99 -2.27
N SER A 39 -0.25 -26.70 -1.20
CA SER A 39 -0.43 -25.50 -0.39
C SER A 39 0.80 -24.61 -0.54
N GLY A 40 0.57 -23.31 -0.39
CA GLY A 40 1.61 -22.30 -0.28
C GLY A 40 1.39 -21.46 0.96
N THR A 41 2.44 -20.77 1.37
CA THR A 41 2.38 -19.78 2.44
C THR A 41 2.75 -18.43 1.88
N ALA A 42 2.26 -17.39 2.54
CA ALA A 42 2.77 -16.05 2.32
C ALA A 42 2.89 -15.29 3.64
N GLU A 43 3.80 -14.34 3.67
CA GLU A 43 4.01 -13.42 4.78
C GLU A 43 4.06 -12.00 4.23
N ARG A 44 3.41 -11.08 4.95
CA ARG A 44 3.49 -9.64 4.70
C ARG A 44 3.94 -8.96 5.98
N SER A 45 4.92 -8.07 5.91
CA SER A 45 5.36 -7.26 7.05
C SER A 45 5.57 -5.80 6.67
N LEU A 46 5.36 -4.92 7.65
CA LEU A 46 5.79 -3.54 7.61
C LEU A 46 6.69 -3.29 8.82
N GLU A 47 7.91 -2.83 8.56
CA GLU A 47 8.93 -2.64 9.59
C GLU A 47 9.44 -1.20 9.56
N ALA A 48 9.57 -0.59 10.75
CA ALA A 48 10.22 0.71 10.90
C ALA A 48 11.75 0.52 10.88
N GLY A 49 12.44 1.32 10.07
CA GLY A 49 13.89 1.35 9.97
C GLY A 49 14.48 2.66 10.47
N ALA A 50 15.79 2.82 10.29
CA ALA A 50 16.49 4.04 10.65
C ALA A 50 16.08 5.23 9.75
N ASN A 51 16.22 6.45 10.28
CA ASN A 51 16.01 7.71 9.56
C ASN A 51 14.60 7.86 8.95
N GLY A 52 13.57 7.29 9.59
CA GLY A 52 12.18 7.38 9.15
C GLY A 52 11.85 6.57 7.89
N THR A 53 12.74 5.64 7.51
CA THR A 53 12.49 4.70 6.41
C THR A 53 11.64 3.54 6.92
N TRP A 54 10.68 3.11 6.13
CA TRP A 54 9.88 1.91 6.36
C TRP A 54 10.16 0.87 5.28
N THR A 55 10.10 -0.41 5.64
CA THR A 55 10.24 -1.53 4.70
C THR A 55 8.97 -2.35 4.71
N LEU A 56 8.29 -2.40 3.56
CA LEU A 56 7.12 -3.21 3.31
C LEU A 56 7.53 -4.45 2.50
N SER A 57 7.42 -5.62 3.12
CA SER A 57 7.80 -6.89 2.50
C SER A 57 6.59 -7.78 2.26
N PHE A 58 6.59 -8.49 1.14
CA PHE A 58 5.69 -9.60 0.87
C PHE A 58 6.48 -10.76 0.28
N LYS A 59 6.32 -11.94 0.86
CA LYS A 59 6.99 -13.17 0.41
C LYS A 59 5.94 -14.25 0.31
N ALA A 60 5.87 -14.92 -0.83
CA ALA A 60 5.01 -16.07 -1.03
C ALA A 60 5.82 -17.23 -1.61
N SER A 61 5.55 -18.43 -1.14
CA SER A 61 6.20 -19.63 -1.63
C SER A 61 5.24 -20.81 -1.68
N MET A 62 5.44 -21.63 -2.70
CA MET A 62 4.87 -22.97 -2.86
C MET A 62 5.98 -23.88 -3.42
N MET A 63 5.76 -25.18 -3.47
CA MET A 63 6.78 -26.17 -3.87
C MET A 63 7.52 -25.84 -5.19
N ILE A 64 6.85 -25.19 -6.14
CA ILE A 64 7.29 -24.99 -7.52
C ILE A 64 7.37 -23.51 -7.95
N ALA A 65 7.11 -22.58 -7.03
CA ALA A 65 7.12 -21.16 -7.34
C ALA A 65 7.33 -20.29 -6.10
N SER A 66 7.93 -19.13 -6.31
CA SER A 66 8.12 -18.11 -5.28
C SER A 66 7.89 -16.72 -5.83
N LEU A 67 7.54 -15.82 -4.92
CA LEU A 67 7.39 -14.40 -5.17
C LEU A 67 7.96 -13.65 -3.97
N THR A 68 8.82 -12.67 -4.22
CA THR A 68 9.30 -11.72 -3.23
C THR A 68 9.05 -10.31 -3.75
N GLU A 69 8.48 -9.46 -2.91
CA GLU A 69 8.22 -8.06 -3.21
C GLU A 69 8.64 -7.24 -1.99
N VAL A 70 9.46 -6.21 -2.20
CA VAL A 70 9.97 -5.33 -1.14
C VAL A 70 9.87 -3.90 -1.63
N SER A 71 9.18 -3.05 -0.89
CA SER A 71 9.22 -1.60 -1.07
C SER A 71 9.83 -0.93 0.16
N THR A 72 10.72 0.03 -0.07
CA THR A 72 11.12 0.97 0.99
C THR A 72 10.45 2.31 0.75
N LEU A 73 9.99 2.96 1.80
CA LEU A 73 9.29 4.23 1.70
C LEU A 73 9.64 5.15 2.86
N LYS A 74 9.36 6.44 2.66
CA LYS A 74 9.30 7.43 3.73
C LYS A 74 7.89 8.00 3.80
N VAL A 75 7.56 8.55 4.96
CA VAL A 75 6.33 9.31 5.15
C VAL A 75 6.70 10.77 5.31
N ASP A 76 6.12 11.63 4.48
CA ASP A 76 6.21 13.08 4.61
C ASP A 76 4.81 13.65 4.82
N LYS A 77 4.53 14.04 6.07
CA LYS A 77 3.19 14.33 6.60
C LYS A 77 2.29 13.10 6.45
N GLU A 78 1.38 13.09 5.48
CA GLU A 78 0.49 11.97 5.17
C GLU A 78 0.81 11.34 3.80
N THR A 79 1.81 11.86 3.10
CA THR A 79 2.18 11.33 1.78
C THR A 79 3.20 10.21 1.93
N LEU A 80 2.85 9.03 1.43
CA LEU A 80 3.80 7.93 1.25
C LEU A 80 4.70 8.25 0.05
N LEU A 81 6.01 8.20 0.27
CA LEU A 81 7.03 8.46 -0.74
C LEU A 81 7.88 7.19 -0.89
N PRO A 82 7.57 6.30 -1.85
CA PRO A 82 8.44 5.18 -2.19
C PRO A 82 9.87 5.64 -2.44
N GLN A 83 10.86 4.84 -2.07
CA GLN A 83 12.28 5.10 -2.28
C GLN A 83 12.84 4.03 -3.22
N THR A 84 12.55 2.76 -2.93
CA THR A 84 12.89 1.63 -3.81
C THR A 84 11.75 0.63 -3.86
N TYR A 85 11.66 -0.09 -4.97
CA TYR A 85 10.74 -1.21 -5.15
C TYR A 85 11.49 -2.34 -5.86
N SER A 86 11.44 -3.55 -5.30
CA SER A 86 11.98 -4.75 -5.90
C SER A 86 10.91 -5.84 -5.92
N PHE A 87 10.77 -6.51 -7.06
CA PHE A 87 9.85 -7.61 -7.25
C PHE A 87 10.57 -8.72 -7.98
N GLU A 88 10.47 -9.93 -7.46
CA GLU A 88 10.99 -11.12 -8.10
C GLU A 88 9.95 -12.24 -8.03
N ARG A 89 9.66 -12.85 -9.18
CA ARG A 89 8.82 -14.04 -9.29
C ARG A 89 9.58 -15.11 -10.07
N SER A 90 9.64 -16.31 -9.51
CA SER A 90 10.29 -17.48 -10.10
C SER A 90 9.39 -18.72 -9.98
N GLY A 91 9.68 -19.76 -10.78
CA GLY A 91 8.93 -21.03 -10.77
C GLY A 91 8.29 -21.37 -12.11
N LEU A 92 7.16 -22.09 -12.07
CA LEU A 92 6.41 -22.47 -13.28
C LEU A 92 5.79 -21.24 -13.97
N GLY A 93 6.47 -20.77 -15.02
CA GLY A 93 6.03 -19.66 -15.87
C GLY A 93 7.20 -18.75 -16.24
N LYS A 94 6.89 -17.61 -16.86
CA LYS A 94 7.91 -16.60 -17.14
C LYS A 94 8.32 -15.91 -15.84
N SER A 95 9.59 -16.08 -15.47
CA SER A 95 10.22 -15.30 -14.41
C SER A 95 10.06 -13.81 -14.69
N LYS A 96 9.91 -13.03 -13.61
CA LYS A 96 9.83 -11.58 -13.70
C LYS A 96 10.69 -10.99 -12.60
N LYS A 97 11.53 -10.03 -12.96
CA LYS A 97 12.28 -9.20 -12.03
C LYS A 97 12.04 -7.74 -12.35
N VAL A 98 11.74 -6.95 -11.34
CA VAL A 98 11.58 -5.50 -11.44
C VAL A 98 12.36 -4.87 -10.31
N ASP A 99 13.15 -3.86 -10.63
CA ASP A 99 13.86 -3.05 -9.64
C ASP A 99 13.66 -1.58 -10.02
N LEU A 100 13.12 -0.77 -9.12
CA LEU A 100 12.85 0.65 -9.31
C LEU A 100 13.46 1.46 -8.16
N ALA A 101 13.98 2.64 -8.49
CA ALA A 101 14.42 3.67 -7.57
C ALA A 101 13.60 4.94 -7.85
N PHE A 102 13.06 5.52 -6.79
CA PHE A 102 12.23 6.73 -6.81
C PHE A 102 13.08 7.91 -6.33
N ASP A 103 13.69 8.63 -7.28
CA ASP A 103 14.56 9.76 -6.95
C ASP A 103 13.75 11.06 -6.87
N TRP A 104 13.40 11.42 -5.64
CA TRP A 104 12.66 12.65 -5.34
C TRP A 104 13.47 13.93 -5.54
N ASN A 105 14.79 13.86 -5.71
CA ASN A 105 15.61 15.04 -6.02
C ASN A 105 15.58 15.30 -7.53
N THR A 106 15.85 14.28 -8.33
CA THR A 106 15.87 14.40 -9.80
C THR A 106 14.48 14.32 -10.44
N LYS A 107 13.45 13.91 -9.68
CA LYS A 107 12.06 13.75 -10.12
C LYS A 107 11.90 12.69 -11.21
N PHE A 108 12.63 11.59 -11.09
CA PHE A 108 12.48 10.43 -11.95
C PHE A 108 12.37 9.13 -11.14
N VAL A 109 11.55 8.21 -11.65
CA VAL A 109 11.66 6.79 -11.34
C VAL A 109 12.60 6.18 -12.37
N THR A 110 13.60 5.44 -11.92
CA THR A 110 14.55 4.74 -12.81
C THR A 110 14.70 3.29 -12.37
N GLY A 111 15.01 2.39 -13.31
CA GLY A 111 15.19 1.00 -12.94
C GLY A 111 15.14 0.05 -14.13
N THR A 112 14.68 -1.17 -13.89
CA THR A 112 14.47 -2.18 -14.93
C THR A 112 13.21 -3.01 -14.69
N ASP A 113 12.48 -3.36 -15.74
CA ASP A 113 11.47 -4.44 -15.75
C ASP A 113 11.90 -5.50 -16.76
N ARG A 114 12.13 -6.74 -16.31
CA ARG A 114 12.65 -7.86 -17.12
C ARG A 114 13.95 -7.52 -17.88
N GLY A 115 14.74 -6.59 -17.35
CA GLY A 115 16.01 -6.14 -17.95
C GLY A 115 15.86 -4.93 -18.86
N ASP A 116 14.64 -4.54 -19.25
CA ASP A 116 14.40 -3.33 -20.03
C ASP A 116 14.46 -2.12 -19.11
N ALA A 117 15.19 -1.08 -19.52
CA ALA A 117 15.41 0.11 -18.71
C ALA A 117 14.12 0.93 -18.56
N ILE A 118 13.81 1.32 -17.33
CA ILE A 118 12.68 2.18 -16.98
C ILE A 118 13.20 3.58 -16.66
N LYS A 119 12.53 4.59 -17.22
CA LYS A 119 12.71 5.99 -16.81
C LYS A 119 11.38 6.74 -16.96
N LEU A 120 10.79 7.13 -15.84
CA LEU A 120 9.48 7.79 -15.80
C LEU A 120 9.54 9.07 -14.97
N PRO A 121 8.80 10.14 -15.35
CA PRO A 121 8.64 11.32 -14.50
C PRO A 121 8.05 10.94 -13.13
N LEU A 122 8.61 11.48 -12.05
CA LEU A 122 8.16 11.23 -10.69
C LEU A 122 7.49 12.48 -10.11
N ASN A 123 6.15 12.45 -10.06
CA ASN A 123 5.34 13.42 -9.36
C ASN A 123 5.00 12.94 -7.95
N ARG A 124 4.76 13.88 -7.03
CA ARG A 124 4.34 13.56 -5.67
C ARG A 124 3.01 12.80 -5.70
N GLY A 125 2.94 11.68 -4.96
CA GLY A 125 1.77 10.82 -4.92
C GLY A 125 1.81 9.62 -5.88
N ILE A 126 2.82 9.51 -6.76
CA ILE A 126 3.06 8.27 -7.51
C ILE A 126 3.58 7.20 -6.56
N LEU A 127 3.01 5.99 -6.65
CA LEU A 127 3.28 4.86 -5.77
C LEU A 127 3.82 3.66 -6.56
N ASP A 128 4.46 2.73 -5.85
CA ASP A 128 4.77 1.40 -6.39
C ASP A 128 3.62 0.41 -6.09
N LYS A 129 3.71 -0.80 -6.67
CA LYS A 129 2.68 -1.85 -6.56
C LYS A 129 2.46 -2.41 -5.15
N SER A 130 3.37 -2.14 -4.22
CA SER A 130 3.21 -2.51 -2.81
C SER A 130 2.69 -1.32 -1.99
N THR A 131 3.27 -0.14 -2.18
CA THR A 131 2.96 1.06 -1.37
C THR A 131 1.54 1.58 -1.58
N TYR A 132 0.94 1.45 -2.77
CA TYR A 132 -0.46 1.87 -2.95
C TYR A 132 -1.43 1.14 -2.01
N GLN A 133 -1.10 -0.08 -1.59
CA GLN A 133 -1.95 -0.86 -0.69
C GLN A 133 -1.96 -0.27 0.73
N LEU A 134 -0.86 0.36 1.15
CA LEU A 134 -0.82 1.12 2.42
C LEU A 134 -1.64 2.40 2.31
N ALA A 135 -1.50 3.15 1.20
CA ALA A 135 -2.32 4.33 0.95
C ALA A 135 -3.82 3.99 0.95
N LEU A 136 -4.18 2.86 0.31
CA LEU A 136 -5.53 2.33 0.30
C LEU A 136 -6.05 2.03 1.71
N GLN A 137 -5.26 1.34 2.54
CA GLN A 137 -5.64 1.04 3.92
C GLN A 137 -5.84 2.30 4.76
N HIS A 138 -4.94 3.28 4.64
CA HIS A 138 -5.05 4.57 5.31
C HIS A 138 -6.32 5.31 4.90
N ASP A 139 -6.56 5.43 3.60
CA ASP A 139 -7.73 6.11 3.05
C ASP A 139 -9.05 5.46 3.49
N ILE A 140 -9.09 4.13 3.60
CA ILE A 140 -10.25 3.41 4.13
C ILE A 140 -10.45 3.69 5.62
N ALA A 141 -9.37 3.74 6.40
CA ALA A 141 -9.42 4.09 7.82
C ALA A 141 -9.94 5.53 8.04
N ASP A 142 -9.61 6.45 7.13
CA ASP A 142 -10.15 7.81 7.08
C ASP A 142 -11.60 7.88 6.57
N GLY A 143 -12.20 6.74 6.25
CA GLY A 143 -13.60 6.63 5.85
C GLY A 143 -13.87 6.90 4.37
N LYS A 144 -12.83 7.05 3.53
CA LYS A 144 -13.01 7.22 2.08
C LYS A 144 -13.72 6.00 1.47
N LYS A 145 -14.56 6.27 0.48
CA LYS A 145 -15.39 5.25 -0.21
C LYS A 145 -15.00 5.03 -1.67
N SER A 146 -14.28 5.98 -2.26
CA SER A 146 -13.72 5.93 -3.60
C SER A 146 -12.32 6.52 -3.58
N MET A 147 -11.38 5.84 -4.22
CA MET A 147 -9.96 6.20 -4.17
C MET A 147 -9.34 5.94 -5.55
N SER A 148 -8.35 6.75 -5.92
CA SER A 148 -7.64 6.66 -7.20
C SER A 148 -6.15 6.89 -6.94
N TYR A 149 -5.29 6.02 -7.45
CA TYR A 149 -3.84 6.07 -7.24
C TYR A 149 -3.09 5.99 -8.55
N GLN A 150 -2.04 6.80 -8.68
CA GLN A 150 -1.07 6.66 -9.77
C GLN A 150 0.02 5.68 -9.36
N VAL A 151 0.17 4.58 -10.10
CA VAL A 151 1.03 3.45 -9.76
C VAL A 151 1.98 3.15 -10.90
N VAL A 152 3.28 3.03 -10.62
CA VAL A 152 4.25 2.56 -11.61
C VAL A 152 3.97 1.09 -11.93
N ASP A 153 3.60 0.82 -13.19
CA ASP A 153 3.33 -0.53 -13.70
C ASP A 153 4.15 -0.78 -14.96
N GLY A 154 5.27 -1.48 -14.80
CA GLY A 154 6.18 -1.74 -15.93
C GLY A 154 6.87 -0.46 -16.39
N ASP A 155 6.62 -0.08 -17.63
CA ASP A 155 7.18 1.10 -18.30
C ASP A 155 6.22 2.28 -18.38
N GLU A 156 5.13 2.26 -17.62
CA GLU A 156 4.18 3.37 -17.53
C GLU A 156 3.69 3.64 -16.10
N VAL A 157 2.91 4.71 -15.95
CA VAL A 157 2.20 5.05 -14.72
C VAL A 157 0.71 4.85 -14.97
N ASP A 158 0.17 3.80 -14.35
CA ASP A 158 -1.24 3.45 -14.43
C ASP A 158 -2.07 4.16 -13.36
N THR A 159 -3.35 4.33 -13.64
CA THR A 159 -4.33 4.76 -12.63
C THR A 159 -5.11 3.56 -12.11
N TYR A 160 -5.06 3.36 -10.80
CA TYR A 160 -5.77 2.29 -10.12
C TYR A 160 -6.93 2.87 -9.32
N ASP A 161 -8.16 2.61 -9.78
CA ASP A 161 -9.38 3.08 -9.12
C ASP A 161 -9.99 2.01 -8.22
N PHE A 162 -10.51 2.44 -7.07
CA PHE A 162 -11.08 1.59 -6.05
C PHE A 162 -12.40 2.14 -5.52
N ARG A 163 -13.28 1.22 -5.10
CA ARG A 163 -14.51 1.56 -4.38
C ARG A 163 -14.78 0.59 -3.22
N VAL A 164 -15.34 1.12 -2.14
CA VAL A 164 -15.79 0.33 -0.99
C VAL A 164 -17.15 -0.29 -1.31
N LEU A 165 -17.27 -1.59 -1.11
CA LEU A 165 -18.51 -2.35 -1.31
C LEU A 165 -19.34 -2.50 -0.02
N GLY A 166 -18.72 -2.33 1.14
CA GLY A 166 -19.36 -2.44 2.46
C GLY A 166 -18.55 -3.25 3.45
N SER A 167 -19.14 -3.58 4.59
CA SER A 167 -18.52 -4.41 5.62
C SER A 167 -18.94 -5.87 5.49
N GLU A 168 -18.03 -6.80 5.75
CA GLU A 168 -18.31 -8.23 5.80
C GLU A 168 -17.52 -8.93 6.93
N LYS A 169 -17.99 -10.10 7.37
CA LYS A 169 -17.23 -10.96 8.28
C LYS A 169 -16.42 -11.97 7.49
N VAL A 170 -15.12 -12.03 7.75
CA VAL A 170 -14.20 -12.97 7.11
C VAL A 170 -13.76 -14.02 8.13
N THR A 171 -13.97 -15.29 7.79
CA THR A 171 -13.45 -16.41 8.58
C THR A 171 -11.99 -16.67 8.22
N THR A 172 -11.10 -16.62 9.20
CA THR A 172 -9.67 -16.91 9.07
C THR A 172 -9.29 -18.07 10.00
N LYS A 173 -8.02 -18.52 9.92
CA LYS A 173 -7.49 -19.52 10.86
C LYS A 173 -7.40 -19.01 12.31
N THR A 174 -7.43 -17.70 12.53
CA THR A 174 -7.34 -17.08 13.85
C THR A 174 -8.71 -16.67 14.42
N GLY A 175 -9.79 -16.84 13.67
CA GLY A 175 -11.16 -16.52 14.09
C GLY A 175 -11.94 -15.78 13.02
N GLN A 176 -13.05 -15.15 13.41
CA GLN A 176 -13.77 -14.21 12.54
C GLN A 176 -13.23 -12.79 12.75
N VAL A 177 -13.04 -12.07 11.65
CA VAL A 177 -12.68 -10.65 11.67
C VAL A 177 -13.71 -9.84 10.90
N ASP A 178 -14.05 -8.66 11.43
CA ASP A 178 -14.81 -7.67 10.67
C ASP A 178 -13.87 -6.99 9.67
N ALA A 179 -14.30 -6.94 8.41
CA ALA A 179 -13.50 -6.41 7.31
C ALA A 179 -14.32 -5.42 6.47
N ILE A 180 -13.61 -4.52 5.77
CA ILE A 180 -14.19 -3.66 4.74
C ILE A 180 -13.82 -4.26 3.39
N LYS A 181 -14.84 -4.58 2.60
CA LYS A 181 -14.68 -5.11 1.25
C LYS A 181 -14.43 -3.99 0.27
N VAL A 182 -13.39 -4.13 -0.53
CA VAL A 182 -12.95 -3.13 -1.51
C VAL A 182 -12.77 -3.81 -2.86
N GLU A 183 -13.21 -3.13 -3.91
CA GLU A 183 -13.04 -3.58 -5.29
C GLU A 183 -12.09 -2.63 -6.02
N ARG A 184 -11.16 -3.19 -6.80
CA ARG A 184 -10.44 -2.45 -7.83
C ARG A 184 -11.32 -2.40 -9.08
N VAL A 185 -11.72 -1.21 -9.49
CA VAL A 185 -12.51 -0.97 -10.70
C VAL A 185 -11.60 -1.14 -11.91
N ARG A 186 -12.06 -1.90 -12.90
CA ARG A 186 -11.41 -2.07 -14.21
C ARG A 186 -12.51 -1.92 -15.25
N ASP A 187 -12.30 -1.04 -16.21
CA ASP A 187 -13.16 -0.91 -17.40
C ASP A 187 -12.82 -1.99 -18.44
#